data_AF-A0AAU8NFX1-F1
#
_entry.id   AF-A0AAU8NFX1-F1
#
_cell.length_a   1.000
_cell.length_b   1.000
_cell.length_c   1.000
_cell.angle_alpha   90.00
_cell.angle_beta   90.00
_cell.angle_gamma   90.00
#
_symmetry.space_group_name_H-M   'P 1'
#
loop_
_entity.id
_entity.type
_entity.pdbx_description
1 polymer ?
#
loop_
_entity_poly.entity_id
_entity_poly.type
_entity_poly.pdbx_seq_one_letter_code
_entity_poly.pdbx_strand_id
1 'polypeptide(L)'
;MDESFKWEGVPYVEIGDEHYIVTIYERGVPSLIKKLNQIEEVLYWLLADIIFTAVHVELLNKYGVDNVHTHLDYSSEEVKQEMEENVKAAFQMIGDPYWTWHQKGKRQELESYQPKKGKSW
;
A
#
# COMPACT_ATOMS: atom_id res chain seq x y z
N MET A 1 -29.38 -3.17 -4.26
CA MET A 1 -28.32 -3.40 -3.27
C MET A 1 -27.78 -2.03 -2.92
N ASP A 2 -27.72 -1.72 -1.64
CA ASP A 2 -27.16 -0.48 -1.13
C ASP A 2 -25.65 -0.50 -1.45
N GLU A 3 -25.21 0.23 -2.47
CA GLU A 3 -23.79 0.47 -2.68
C GLU A 3 -23.33 1.39 -1.56
N SER A 4 -22.94 0.77 -0.44
CA SER A 4 -22.42 1.47 0.71
C SER A 4 -21.32 2.44 0.26
N PHE A 5 -21.50 3.71 0.63
CA PHE A 5 -20.60 4.80 0.29
C PHE A 5 -19.14 4.39 0.48
N LYS A 6 -18.35 4.55 -0.58
CA LYS A 6 -16.92 4.24 -0.58
C LYS A 6 -16.13 5.52 -0.25
N TRP A 7 -15.74 5.67 1.01
CA TRP A 7 -14.77 6.65 1.49
C TRP A 7 -13.50 6.68 0.65
N GLU A 8 -13.06 7.89 0.31
CA GLU A 8 -11.83 8.14 -0.45
C GLU A 8 -10.59 7.66 0.32
N GLY A 9 -9.67 7.02 -0.38
CA GLY A 9 -8.39 6.55 0.19
C GLY A 9 -8.51 5.40 1.19
N VAL A 10 -9.72 4.95 1.53
CA VAL A 10 -9.94 3.81 2.43
C VAL A 10 -9.96 2.52 1.61
N PRO A 11 -9.20 1.48 2.00
CA PRO A 11 -9.23 0.20 1.31
C PRO A 11 -10.54 -0.55 1.55
N TYR A 12 -11.16 -1.02 0.46
CA TYR A 12 -12.32 -1.91 0.47
C TYR A 12 -11.87 -3.32 0.09
N VAL A 13 -12.22 -4.30 0.92
CA VAL A 13 -11.88 -5.70 0.67
C VAL A 13 -13.15 -6.47 0.33
N GLU A 14 -13.23 -6.96 -0.90
CA GLU A 14 -14.24 -7.91 -1.34
C GLU A 14 -13.69 -9.33 -1.16
N ILE A 15 -14.50 -10.19 -0.55
CA ILE A 15 -14.15 -11.59 -0.26
C ILE A 15 -14.84 -12.46 -1.31
N GLY A 16 -14.06 -13.10 -2.17
CA GLY A 16 -14.53 -14.14 -3.10
C GLY A 16 -14.15 -15.54 -2.64
N ASP A 17 -14.61 -16.56 -3.37
CA ASP A 17 -14.44 -17.97 -2.99
C ASP A 17 -12.96 -18.43 -2.96
N GLU A 18 -12.12 -17.87 -3.84
CA GLU A 18 -10.72 -18.26 -3.99
C GLU A 18 -9.74 -17.08 -3.89
N HIS A 19 -10.25 -15.85 -3.72
CA HIS A 19 -9.44 -14.65 -3.76
C HIS A 19 -10.12 -13.47 -3.07
N TYR A 20 -9.30 -12.47 -2.77
CA TYR A 20 -9.68 -11.19 -2.22
C TYR A 20 -9.40 -10.10 -3.25
N ILE A 21 -10.28 -9.12 -3.35
CA ILE A 21 -10.07 -7.92 -4.15
C ILE A 21 -10.00 -6.74 -3.20
N VAL A 22 -8.84 -6.08 -3.15
CA VAL A 22 -8.66 -4.81 -2.45
C VAL A 22 -8.83 -3.69 -3.46
N THR A 23 -9.75 -2.77 -3.20
CA THR A 23 -9.98 -1.59 -4.03
C THR A 23 -9.83 -0.32 -3.19
N ILE A 24 -9.00 0.62 -3.64
CA ILE A 24 -8.94 1.98 -3.11
C ILE A 24 -9.57 2.91 -4.14
N TYR A 25 -10.44 3.81 -3.69
CA TYR A 25 -11.14 4.76 -4.53
C TYR A 25 -10.62 6.18 -4.31
N GLU A 26 -10.54 6.93 -5.40
CA GLU A 26 -10.31 8.38 -5.41
C GLU A 26 -11.44 9.04 -6.22
N ARG A 27 -12.17 9.97 -5.60
CA ARG A 27 -13.31 10.66 -6.24
C ARG A 27 -14.35 9.70 -6.83
N GLY A 28 -14.58 8.59 -6.15
CA GLY A 28 -15.50 7.53 -6.58
C GLY A 28 -14.99 6.62 -7.70
N VAL A 29 -13.75 6.82 -8.17
CA VAL A 29 -13.12 5.99 -9.22
C VAL A 29 -12.10 5.05 -8.57
N PRO A 30 -12.04 3.76 -8.92
CA PRO A 30 -10.96 2.88 -8.48
C PRO A 30 -9.60 3.44 -8.91
N SER A 31 -8.78 3.87 -7.94
CA SER A 31 -7.40 4.31 -8.19
C SER A 31 -6.42 3.14 -8.08
N LEU A 32 -6.74 2.16 -7.25
CA LEU A 32 -5.97 0.95 -7.08
C LEU A 32 -6.90 -0.26 -6.94
N ILE A 33 -6.58 -1.33 -7.67
CA ILE A 33 -7.24 -2.64 -7.55
C ILE A 33 -6.17 -3.72 -7.39
N LYS A 34 -6.27 -4.52 -6.34
CA LYS A 34 -5.36 -5.62 -6.06
C LYS A 34 -6.10 -6.92 -5.84
N LYS A 35 -5.75 -7.95 -6.61
CA LYS A 35 -6.20 -9.32 -6.37
C LYS A 35 -5.16 -10.09 -5.57
N LEU A 36 -5.58 -10.74 -4.47
CA LEU A 36 -4.74 -11.51 -3.56
C LEU A 36 -5.42 -12.85 -3.26
N ASN A 37 -4.63 -13.89 -2.95
CA ASN A 37 -5.19 -15.24 -2.80
C ASN A 37 -5.28 -15.69 -1.35
N GLN A 38 -4.46 -15.10 -0.46
CA GLN A 38 -4.41 -15.46 0.96
C GLN A 38 -4.71 -14.26 1.84
N ILE A 39 -5.36 -14.49 2.99
CA ILE A 39 -5.74 -13.42 3.91
C ILE A 39 -4.51 -12.73 4.50
N GLU A 40 -3.44 -13.46 4.77
CA GLU A 40 -2.18 -12.92 5.27
C GLU A 40 -1.52 -11.98 4.25
N GLU A 41 -1.67 -12.29 2.95
CA GLU A 41 -1.20 -11.41 1.87
C GLU A 41 -2.03 -10.12 1.80
N VAL A 42 -3.35 -10.19 2.03
CA VAL A 42 -4.22 -9.00 2.15
C VAL A 42 -3.74 -8.12 3.29
N LEU A 43 -3.55 -8.69 4.47
CA LEU A 43 -3.11 -7.95 5.65
C LEU A 43 -1.73 -7.33 5.44
N TYR A 44 -0.77 -8.10 4.93
CA TYR A 44 0.57 -7.58 4.65
C TYR A 44 0.54 -6.46 3.59
N TRP A 45 -0.23 -6.64 2.51
CA TRP A 45 -0.33 -5.65 1.45
C TRP A 45 -0.89 -4.33 2.00
N LEU A 46 -1.97 -4.39 2.80
CA LEU A 46 -2.55 -3.22 3.45
C LEU A 46 -1.59 -2.55 4.44
N LEU A 47 -0.89 -3.34 5.26
CA LEU A 47 0.11 -2.81 6.19
C LEU A 47 1.23 -2.08 5.44
N ALA A 48 1.74 -2.67 4.37
CA ALA A 48 2.78 -2.04 3.56
C ALA A 48 2.32 -0.71 2.96
N ASP A 49 1.08 -0.66 2.48
CA ASP A 49 0.47 0.55 1.92
C ASP A 49 0.35 1.65 2.98
N ILE A 50 -0.28 1.33 4.11
CA ILE A 50 -0.53 2.28 5.22
C ILE A 50 0.78 2.79 5.82
N ILE A 51 1.76 1.90 6.06
CA ILE A 51 3.06 2.27 6.62
C ILE A 51 3.79 3.20 5.66
N PHE A 52 3.82 2.87 4.37
CA PHE A 52 4.46 3.72 3.38
C PHE A 52 3.81 5.11 3.35
N THR A 53 2.48 5.20 3.32
CA THR A 53 1.76 6.48 3.35
C THR A 53 2.04 7.26 4.63
N ALA A 54 2.05 6.61 5.80
CA ALA A 54 2.32 7.27 7.07
C ALA A 54 3.75 7.85 7.11
N VAL A 55 4.75 7.04 6.75
CA VAL A 55 6.16 7.48 6.67
C VAL A 55 6.31 8.62 5.67
N HIS A 56 5.64 8.50 4.52
CA HIS A 56 5.67 9.54 3.50
C HIS A 56 5.13 10.87 4.03
N VAL A 57 3.99 10.87 4.71
CA VAL A 57 3.40 12.06 5.35
C VAL A 57 4.31 12.63 6.44
N GLU A 58 4.97 11.79 7.23
CA GLU A 58 5.95 12.23 8.22
C GLU A 58 7.14 12.96 7.56
N LEU A 59 7.65 12.45 6.43
CA LEU A 59 8.70 13.12 5.68
C LEU A 59 8.22 14.44 5.06
N LEU A 60 7.00 14.49 4.50
CA LEU A 60 6.41 15.75 4.02
C LEU A 60 6.43 16.82 5.14
N ASN A 61 5.99 16.45 6.34
CA ASN A 61 6.01 17.33 7.50
C ASN A 61 7.43 17.74 7.90
N LYS A 62 8.37 16.78 7.94
CA LYS A 62 9.77 17.03 8.32
C LYS A 62 10.46 18.03 7.37
N TYR A 63 10.26 17.87 6.06
CA TYR A 63 10.89 18.72 5.05
C TYR A 63 10.07 19.99 4.73
N GLY A 64 8.91 20.18 5.38
CA GLY A 64 8.08 21.37 5.22
C GLY A 64 7.46 21.48 3.82
N VAL A 65 7.11 20.35 3.22
CA VAL A 65 6.54 20.29 1.87
C VAL A 65 5.11 19.72 1.88
N ASP A 66 4.29 20.08 0.90
CA ASP A 66 2.85 19.76 0.87
C ASP A 66 2.46 18.75 -0.22
N ASN A 67 3.39 18.39 -1.09
CA ASN A 67 3.18 17.55 -2.28
C ASN A 67 2.10 18.07 -3.25
N VAL A 68 1.80 19.37 -3.19
CA VAL A 68 0.87 20.09 -4.07
C VAL A 68 1.60 21.22 -4.80
N HIS A 69 2.34 22.03 -4.06
CA HIS A 69 3.15 23.14 -4.55
C HIS A 69 4.65 22.89 -4.35
N THR A 70 5.02 22.18 -3.28
CA THR A 70 6.39 21.79 -2.96
C THR A 70 6.45 20.27 -2.79
N HIS A 71 7.55 19.65 -3.20
CA HIS A 71 7.64 18.19 -3.29
C HIS A 71 8.87 17.69 -2.56
N LEU A 72 8.81 16.46 -2.03
CA LEU A 72 10.02 15.77 -1.58
C LEU A 72 10.93 15.50 -2.78
N ASP A 73 12.22 15.71 -2.59
CA ASP A 73 13.22 15.32 -3.58
C ASP A 73 13.54 13.83 -3.44
N TYR A 74 12.76 12.99 -4.11
CA TYR A 74 13.03 11.54 -4.16
C TYR A 74 14.27 11.18 -4.98
N SER A 75 15.00 12.12 -5.56
CA SER A 75 16.32 11.85 -6.14
C SER A 75 17.44 11.93 -5.10
N SER A 76 17.20 12.64 -3.99
CA SER A 76 18.10 12.70 -2.85
C SER A 76 18.25 11.32 -2.20
N GLU A 77 19.50 10.93 -1.98
CA GLU A 77 19.82 9.69 -1.28
C GLU A 77 19.35 9.74 0.18
N GLU A 78 19.39 10.91 0.81
CA GLU A 78 18.94 11.12 2.19
C GLU A 78 17.44 10.81 2.35
N VAL A 79 16.60 11.38 1.49
CA VAL A 79 15.13 11.17 1.55
C VAL A 79 14.78 9.70 1.31
N LYS A 80 15.48 9.03 0.39
CA LYS A 80 15.27 7.60 0.13
C LYS A 80 15.66 6.75 1.34
N GLN A 81 16.85 6.97 1.89
CA GLN A 81 17.34 6.21 3.03
C GLN A 81 16.44 6.38 4.24
N GLU A 82 16.02 7.60 4.55
CA GLU A 82 15.10 7.84 5.67
C GLU A 82 13.75 7.16 5.48
N MET A 83 13.20 7.20 4.26
CA MET A 83 11.95 6.49 3.97
C MET A 83 12.11 4.98 4.16
N GLU A 84 13.17 4.39 3.63
CA GLU A 84 13.46 2.96 3.78
C GLU A 84 13.66 2.56 5.25
N GLU A 85 14.42 3.36 6.01
CA GLU A 85 14.69 3.11 7.42
C GLU A 85 13.43 3.19 8.29
N ASN A 86 12.57 4.20 8.06
CA ASN A 86 11.33 4.36 8.83
C ASN A 86 10.33 3.25 8.52
N VAL A 87 10.18 2.87 7.25
CA VAL A 87 9.34 1.72 6.85
C VAL A 87 9.86 0.44 7.49
N LYS A 88 11.19 0.21 7.43
CA LYS A 88 11.84 -0.95 8.03
C LYS A 88 11.62 -1.00 9.55
N ALA A 89 11.77 0.12 10.24
CA ALA A 89 11.54 0.23 11.68
C ALA A 89 10.09 -0.11 12.04
N ALA A 90 9.11 0.39 11.28
CA ALA A 90 7.69 0.08 11.49
C ALA A 90 7.41 -1.42 11.35
N PHE A 91 7.92 -2.07 10.31
CA PHE A 91 7.76 -3.52 10.16
C PHE A 91 8.49 -4.32 11.24
N GLN A 92 9.66 -3.88 11.67
CA GLN A 92 10.38 -4.51 12.78
C GLN A 92 9.58 -4.44 14.09
N MET A 93 8.89 -3.32 14.35
CA MET A 93 8.01 -3.17 15.51
C MET A 93 6.76 -4.06 15.45
N ILE A 94 6.20 -4.26 14.25
CA ILE A 94 5.07 -5.18 14.04
C ILE A 94 5.50 -6.63 14.28
N GLY A 95 6.70 -6.99 13.83
CA GLY A 95 7.27 -8.33 14.00
C GLY A 95 6.80 -9.35 12.96
N ASP A 96 7.09 -10.61 13.23
CA ASP A 96 6.80 -11.71 12.30
C ASP A 96 5.31 -12.06 12.23
N PRO A 97 4.81 -12.51 11.06
CA PRO A 97 5.58 -12.84 9.84
C PRO A 97 5.90 -11.63 8.95
N TYR A 98 5.32 -10.47 9.22
CA TYR A 98 5.35 -9.32 8.32
C TYR A 98 6.73 -8.68 8.21
N TRP A 99 7.51 -8.68 9.29
CA TRP A 99 8.91 -8.28 9.26
C TRP A 99 9.71 -9.13 8.27
N THR A 100 9.69 -10.46 8.44
CA THR A 100 10.36 -11.39 7.53
C THR A 100 9.90 -11.21 6.07
N TRP A 101 8.60 -10.99 5.85
CA TRP A 101 8.05 -10.78 4.50
C TRP A 101 8.53 -9.48 3.87
N HIS A 102 8.59 -8.40 4.65
CA HIS A 102 9.16 -7.12 4.20
C HIS A 102 10.62 -7.28 3.79
N GLN A 103 11.45 -7.93 4.62
CA GLN A 103 12.85 -8.19 4.28
C GLN A 103 13.03 -9.01 3.00
N LYS A 104 12.08 -9.89 2.68
CA LYS A 104 12.11 -10.75 1.48
C LYS A 104 11.53 -10.08 0.23
N GLY A 105 11.07 -8.83 0.32
CA GLY A 105 10.47 -8.13 -0.81
C GLY A 105 9.10 -8.68 -1.22
N LYS A 106 8.31 -9.16 -0.24
CA LYS A 106 6.97 -9.72 -0.51
C LYS A 106 6.05 -8.71 -1.20
N ARG A 107 6.19 -7.40 -0.94
CA ARG A 107 5.38 -6.37 -1.64
C ARG A 107 5.67 -6.39 -3.14
N GLN A 108 6.93 -6.42 -3.54
CA GLN A 108 7.32 -6.50 -4.96
C GLN A 108 6.83 -7.81 -5.60
N GLU A 109 6.91 -8.92 -4.87
CA GLU A 109 6.36 -10.21 -5.32
C GLU A 109 4.86 -10.09 -5.61
N LEU A 110 4.09 -9.55 -4.65
CA LEU A 110 2.65 -9.36 -4.81
C LEU A 110 2.36 -8.41 -5.97
N GLU A 111 3.10 -7.32 -6.15
CA GLU A 111 2.91 -6.37 -7.26
C GLU A 111 3.30 -6.90 -8.65
N SER A 112 4.26 -7.81 -8.72
CA SER A 112 4.62 -8.46 -9.97
C SER A 112 3.52 -9.38 -10.51
N TYR A 113 2.59 -9.80 -9.64
CA TYR A 113 1.43 -10.58 -10.04
C TYR A 113 0.39 -9.69 -10.75
N GLN A 114 0.48 -9.67 -12.09
CA GLN A 114 -0.59 -9.15 -12.93
C GLN A 114 -1.58 -10.27 -13.27
N PRO A 115 -2.89 -10.13 -12.96
CA PRO A 115 -3.88 -10.99 -13.58
C PRO A 115 -3.80 -10.77 -15.09
N LYS A 116 -3.73 -11.86 -15.88
CA LYS A 116 -3.72 -11.79 -17.34
C LYS A 116 -4.88 -10.90 -17.81
N LYS A 117 -4.57 -9.78 -18.47
CA LYS A 117 -5.56 -8.97 -19.20
C LYS A 117 -6.35 -9.91 -20.13
N GLY A 118 -7.63 -10.12 -19.88
CA GLY A 118 -8.43 -10.98 -20.76
C GLY A 118 -9.75 -11.54 -20.25
N LYS A 119 -10.17 -11.29 -19.01
CA LYS A 119 -11.57 -11.53 -18.62
C LYS A 119 -12.09 -10.31 -17.88
N SER A 120 -12.91 -9.53 -18.60
CA SER A 120 -14.01 -8.84 -17.95
C SER A 120 -14.82 -9.92 -17.26
N TRP A 121 -15.10 -9.70 -15.99
CA TRP A 121 -16.26 -10.30 -15.34
C TRP A 121 -17.49 -9.51 -15.77
#